data_AF-A0A350W0R2-F1
#
_entry.id   AF-A0A350W0R2-F1
#
_cell.length_a   1.000
_cell.length_b   1.000
_cell.length_c   1.000
_cell.angle_alpha   90.00
_cell.angle_beta   90.00
_cell.angle_gamma   90.00
#
_symmetry.space_group_name_H-M   'P 1'
#
loop_
_entity.id
_entity.type
_entity.pdbx_description
1 polymer ?
#
loop_
_entity_poly.entity_id
_entity_poly.type
_entity_poly.pdbx_seq_one_letter_code
_entity_poly.pdbx_strand_id
1 'polypeptide(L)'
;MAGVMVGIFIVLTKYISLNINMTQKAREIASLRKELSTMTMENDNLEISINSSIDYDYIYKVATEELGMVYPSCSQIVSYDSEDSEYVVQYKDVE
;
A
#
# COMPACT_ATOMS: atom_id res chain seq x y z
N MET A 1 -14.78 -39.31 -44.37
CA MET A 1 -13.42 -39.26 -43.80
C MET A 1 -12.76 -37.88 -43.92
N ALA A 2 -12.67 -37.28 -45.11
CA ALA A 2 -12.00 -35.97 -45.29
C ALA A 2 -12.59 -34.81 -44.45
N GLY A 3 -13.92 -34.67 -44.38
CA GLY A 3 -14.55 -33.59 -43.61
C GLY A 3 -14.31 -33.66 -42.09
N VAL A 4 -14.20 -34.87 -41.53
CA VAL A 4 -13.91 -35.07 -40.09
C VAL A 4 -12.49 -34.63 -39.76
N MET A 5 -11.53 -34.95 -40.63
CA MET A 5 -10.13 -34.53 -40.46
C MET A 5 -9.96 -33.01 -40.51
N VAL A 6 -10.67 -32.33 -41.42
CA VAL A 6 -10.66 -30.86 -41.50
C VAL A 6 -11.26 -30.23 -40.23
N GLY A 7 -12.37 -30.79 -39.73
CA GLY A 7 -12.99 -30.34 -38.48
C GLY A 7 -12.05 -30.45 -37.27
N ILE A 8 -11.35 -31.58 -37.14
CA ILE A 8 -10.36 -31.79 -36.07
C ILE A 8 -9.23 -30.76 -36.17
N PHE A 9 -8.74 -30.48 -37.37
CA PHE A 9 -7.66 -29.50 -37.57
C PHE A 9 -8.07 -28.07 -37.17
N ILE A 10 -9.31 -27.68 -37.48
CA ILE A 10 -9.86 -26.38 -37.06
C ILE A 10 -9.95 -26.30 -35.53
N VAL A 11 -10.44 -27.34 -34.86
CA VAL A 11 -10.55 -27.34 -33.39
C VAL A 11 -9.17 -27.27 -32.72
N LEU A 12 -8.19 -28.01 -33.24
CA LEU A 12 -6.82 -28.00 -32.71
C LEU A 12 -6.16 -26.61 -32.84
N THR A 13 -6.29 -25.96 -34.00
CA THR A 13 -5.73 -24.62 -34.19
C THR A 13 -6.36 -23.60 -33.22
N LYS A 14 -7.69 -23.66 -33.01
CA LYS A 14 -8.38 -22.82 -32.03
C LYS A 14 -7.92 -23.10 -30.59
N TYR A 15 -7.75 -24.38 -30.24
CA TYR A 15 -7.28 -24.78 -28.91
C TYR A 15 -5.85 -24.27 -28.63
N ILE A 16 -4.94 -24.40 -29.60
CA ILE A 16 -3.56 -23.91 -29.46
C ILE A 16 -3.56 -22.39 -29.29
N SER A 17 -4.29 -21.65 -30.13
CA SER A 17 -4.38 -20.19 -30.01
C SER A 17 -4.93 -19.74 -28.66
N LEU A 18 -5.94 -20.45 -28.12
CA LEU A 18 -6.49 -20.15 -26.79
C LEU A 18 -5.46 -20.36 -25.68
N ASN A 19 -4.72 -21.48 -25.72
CA ASN A 19 -3.66 -21.76 -24.75
C ASN A 19 -2.54 -20.73 -24.80
N ILE A 20 -2.15 -20.29 -26.00
CA ILE A 20 -1.16 -19.23 -26.18
C ILE A 20 -1.66 -17.92 -25.57
N ASN A 21 -2.90 -17.52 -25.86
CA ASN A 21 -3.51 -16.31 -25.31
C ASN A 21 -3.60 -16.35 -23.78
N MET A 22 -4.00 -17.50 -23.22
CA MET A 22 -4.06 -17.69 -21.77
C MET A 22 -2.67 -17.57 -21.12
N THR A 23 -1.65 -18.16 -21.74
CA THR A 23 -0.26 -18.06 -21.28
C THR A 23 0.29 -16.64 -21.39
N GLN A 24 -0.07 -15.91 -22.46
CA GLN A 24 0.29 -14.50 -22.61
C GLN A 24 -0.36 -13.64 -21.52
N LYS A 25 -1.66 -13.83 -21.25
CA LYS A 25 -2.37 -13.10 -20.19
C LYS A 25 -1.81 -13.41 -18.81
N ALA A 26 -1.46 -14.66 -18.53
CA ALA A 26 -0.79 -15.01 -17.27
C ALA A 26 0.55 -14.29 -17.11
N ARG A 27 1.35 -14.17 -18.18
CA ARG A 27 2.61 -13.42 -18.16
C ARG A 27 2.40 -11.92 -17.97
N GLU A 28 1.39 -11.35 -18.63
CA GLU A 28 1.01 -9.95 -18.47
C GLU A 28 0.60 -9.65 -17.02
N ILE A 29 -0.24 -10.50 -16.42
CA ILE A 29 -0.63 -10.41 -15.00
C ILE A 29 0.60 -10.51 -14.10
N ALA A 30 1.52 -11.44 -14.36
CA ALA A 30 2.74 -11.58 -13.57
C ALA A 30 3.63 -10.33 -13.67
N SER A 31 3.73 -9.72 -14.85
CA SER A 31 4.46 -8.47 -15.06
C SER A 31 3.83 -7.32 -14.27
N LEU A 32 2.51 -7.15 -14.38
CA LEU A 32 1.77 -6.12 -13.64
C LEU A 32 1.87 -6.29 -12.12
N ARG A 33 1.81 -7.53 -11.63
CA ARG A 33 2.02 -7.83 -10.19
C ARG A 33 3.42 -7.45 -9.73
N LYS A 34 4.44 -7.72 -10.56
CA LYS A 34 5.82 -7.34 -10.25
C LYS A 34 5.97 -5.82 -10.20
N GLU A 35 5.44 -5.11 -11.19
CA GLU A 35 5.48 -3.65 -11.25
C GLU A 35 4.76 -3.02 -10.04
N LEU A 36 3.56 -3.51 -9.71
CA LEU A 36 2.83 -3.07 -8.53
C LEU A 36 3.65 -3.30 -7.25
N SER A 37 4.24 -4.49 -7.09
CA SER A 37 5.08 -4.79 -5.93
C SER A 37 6.29 -3.86 -5.82
N THR A 38 6.93 -3.53 -6.94
CA THR A 38 8.04 -2.57 -6.96
C THR A 38 7.58 -1.18 -6.55
N MET A 39 6.48 -0.69 -7.15
CA MET A 39 5.94 0.64 -6.82
C MET A 39 5.50 0.75 -5.35
N THR A 40 4.90 -0.31 -4.79
CA THR A 40 4.55 -0.36 -3.36
C THR A 40 5.79 -0.27 -2.49
N MET A 41 6.82 -1.09 -2.75
CA MET A 41 8.07 -1.03 -1.98
C MET A 41 8.76 0.34 -2.08
N GLU A 42 8.76 0.95 -3.26
CA GLU A 42 9.31 2.30 -3.44
C GLU A 42 8.52 3.34 -2.64
N ASN A 43 7.19 3.25 -2.60
CA ASN A 43 6.34 4.12 -1.81
C ASN A 43 6.58 3.95 -0.30
N ASP A 44 6.60 2.71 0.19
CA ASP A 44 6.86 2.41 1.60
C ASP A 44 8.25 2.95 2.03
N ASN A 45 9.27 2.80 1.18
CA ASN A 45 10.60 3.34 1.43
C ASN A 45 10.63 4.88 1.43
N LEU A 46 9.86 5.52 0.54
CA LEU A 46 9.71 6.98 0.52
C LEU A 46 9.00 7.48 1.77
N GLU A 47 7.95 6.81 2.22
CA GLU A 47 7.24 7.14 3.46
C GLU A 47 8.20 7.05 4.67
N ILE A 48 8.98 5.97 4.77
CA ILE A 48 10.01 5.83 5.81
C ILE A 48 11.02 6.97 5.73
N SER A 49 11.51 7.29 4.53
CA SER A 49 12.48 8.38 4.33
C SER A 49 11.90 9.73 4.76
N ILE A 50 10.65 10.02 4.39
CA ILE A 50 9.96 11.25 4.77
C ILE A 50 9.84 11.31 6.29
N ASN A 51 9.35 10.25 6.94
CA ASN A 51 9.18 10.20 8.39
C ASN A 51 10.51 10.34 9.13
N SER A 52 11.58 9.71 8.64
CA SER A 52 12.93 9.83 9.21
C SER A 52 13.58 11.20 9.00
N SER A 53 13.10 11.97 8.02
CA SER A 53 13.62 13.31 7.72
C SER A 53 13.01 14.40 8.61
N ILE A 54 12.00 14.07 9.41
CA ILE A 54 11.34 15.01 10.31
C ILE A 54 12.25 15.25 11.52
N ASP A 55 12.66 16.50 11.70
CA ASP A 55 13.35 16.96 12.90
C ASP A 55 12.33 17.36 13.97
N TYR A 56 11.97 16.41 14.83
CA TYR A 56 11.02 16.63 15.92
C TYR A 56 11.55 17.62 16.97
N ASP A 57 12.88 17.70 17.16
CA ASP A 57 13.49 18.63 18.12
C ASP A 57 13.33 20.07 17.63
N TYR A 58 13.58 20.32 16.34
CA TYR A 58 13.33 21.63 15.73
C TYR A 58 11.85 22.01 15.80
N ILE A 59 10.95 21.08 15.49
CA ILE A 59 9.50 21.32 15.59
C ILE A 59 9.12 21.68 17.03
N TYR A 60 9.58 20.93 18.02
CA TYR A 60 9.32 21.20 19.45
C TYR A 60 9.85 22.57 19.88
N LYS A 61 11.06 22.93 19.43
CA LYS A 61 11.68 24.21 19.72
C LYS A 61 10.86 25.37 19.16
N VAL A 62 10.54 25.35 17.86
CA VAL A 62 9.73 26.42 17.23
C VAL A 62 8.36 26.51 17.89
N ALA A 63 7.73 25.37 18.15
CA ALA A 63 6.46 25.27 18.85
C ALA A 63 6.47 26.01 20.21
N THR A 64 7.44 25.70 21.06
CA THR A 64 7.45 26.16 22.46
C THR A 64 8.10 27.54 22.60
N GLU A 65 9.18 27.81 21.86
CA GLU A 65 9.97 29.04 22.00
C GLU A 65 9.48 30.18 21.12
N GLU A 66 9.09 29.90 19.87
CA GLU A 66 8.71 30.95 18.90
C GLU A 66 7.20 31.17 18.87
N LEU A 67 6.42 30.08 18.90
CA LEU A 67 4.96 30.14 18.82
C LEU A 67 4.28 30.16 20.20
N GLY A 68 5.02 29.91 21.27
CA GLY A 68 4.52 29.97 22.65
C GLY A 68 3.55 28.84 23.02
N MET A 69 3.66 27.68 22.36
CA MET A 69 2.89 26.50 22.73
C MET A 69 3.31 26.04 24.14
N VAL A 70 2.33 25.93 25.03
CA VAL A 70 2.50 25.51 26.43
C VAL A 70 1.60 24.32 26.72
N TYR A 71 1.95 23.55 27.75
CA TYR A 71 1.11 22.45 28.22
C TYR A 71 -0.29 22.98 28.61
N PRO A 72 -1.37 22.24 28.25
CA PRO A 72 -2.71 22.61 28.65
C PRO A 72 -2.86 22.58 30.17
N SER A 73 -3.56 23.57 30.72
CA SER A 73 -3.96 23.56 32.12
C SER A 73 -5.04 22.51 32.39
N CYS A 74 -5.18 22.02 33.63
CA CYS A 74 -6.16 20.99 33.98
C CYS A 74 -7.60 21.35 33.59
N SER A 75 -7.95 22.63 33.52
CA SER A 75 -9.27 23.11 33.08
C SER A 75 -9.50 23.04 31.57
N GLN A 76 -8.43 22.86 30.78
CA GLN A 76 -8.49 22.70 29.33
C GLN A 76 -8.50 21.23 28.90
N ILE A 77 -8.34 20.29 29.84
CA ILE A 77 -8.35 18.85 29.58
C ILE A 77 -9.78 18.33 29.72
N VAL A 78 -10.35 17.84 28.62
CA VAL A 78 -11.63 17.14 28.61
C VAL A 78 -11.36 15.65 28.45
N SER A 79 -11.56 14.89 29.53
CA SER A 79 -11.48 13.43 29.50
C SER A 79 -12.83 12.85 29.05
N TYR A 80 -12.79 11.88 28.13
CA TYR A 80 -13.96 11.10 27.74
C TYR A 80 -13.85 9.71 28.37
N ASP A 81 -14.94 9.21 28.95
CA ASP A 81 -15.05 7.80 29.27
C ASP A 81 -15.21 7.03 27.96
N SER A 82 -14.22 6.22 27.60
CA SER A 82 -14.29 5.37 26.42
C SER A 82 -15.23 4.20 26.72
N GLU A 83 -16.50 4.32 26.34
CA GLU A 83 -17.38 3.17 26.15
C GLU A 83 -16.85 2.38 24.92
N ASP A 84 -16.31 1.19 25.20
CA ASP A 84 -15.93 0.12 24.28
C ASP A 84 -14.87 0.43 23.19
N SER A 85 -13.63 0.07 23.54
CA SER A 85 -12.50 -0.32 22.66
C SER A 85 -12.53 0.12 21.20
N GLU A 86 -12.52 1.42 20.91
CA GLU A 86 -12.03 1.86 19.60
C GLU A 86 -10.51 1.70 19.56
N TYR A 87 -10.05 0.89 18.62
CA TYR A 87 -8.65 0.52 18.42
C TYR A 87 -7.86 1.75 17.96
N VAL A 88 -7.44 2.60 18.90
CA VAL A 88 -6.51 3.69 18.63
C VAL A 88 -5.10 3.14 18.84
N VAL A 89 -4.35 2.95 17.75
CA VAL A 89 -2.92 2.63 17.83
C VAL A 89 -2.19 3.89 18.33
N GLN A 90 -1.97 3.97 19.64
CA GLN A 90 -1.06 4.94 20.22
C GLN A 90 0.36 4.42 20.04
N TYR A 91 1.15 5.06 19.18
CA TYR A 91 2.59 4.89 19.19
C TYR A 91 3.13 5.58 20.44
N LYS A 92 3.15 4.85 21.55
CA LYS A 92 3.97 5.20 22.70
C LYS A 92 5.42 5.05 22.29
N ASP A 93 6.13 6.18 22.29
CA ASP A 93 7.57 6.29 22.43
C ASP A 93 8.39 5.51 21.39
N VAL A 94 8.74 6.19 20.30
CA VAL A 94 10.01 5.94 19.62
C VAL A 94 11.10 6.56 20.50
N GLU A 95 11.74 5.72 21.32
CA GLU A 95 13.07 5.99 21.91
C GLU A 95 14.15 5.98 20.82
#